data_AF-A0A377M1P3-F1
#
_entry.id   AF-A0A377M1P3-F1
#
_cell.length_a   1.000
_cell.length_b   1.000
_cell.length_c   1.000
_cell.angle_alpha   90.00
_cell.angle_beta   90.00
_cell.angle_gamma   90.00
#
_symmetry.space_group_name_H-M   'P 1'
#
loop_
_entity.id
_entity.type
_entity.pdbx_description
1 polymer ?
#
loop_
_entity_poly.entity_id
_entity_poly.type
_entity_poly.pdbx_seq_one_letter_code
_entity_poly.pdbx_strand_id
1 'polypeptide(L)' 'MLVVNNDGKATDPVVAPRLKKLDEVKGKALMIHVGGDNMSDQPKPLGGGGARYACGVI' A
#
# COMPACT_ATOMS: atom_id res chain seq x y z
N MET A 1 -5.02 -1.24 -4.34
CA MET A 1 -5.31 -0.82 -2.95
C MET A 1 -5.40 -2.06 -2.09
N LEU A 2 -4.82 -2.07 -0.89
CA LEU A 2 -4.99 -3.18 0.05
C LEU A 2 -6.42 -3.15 0.61
N VAL A 3 -7.13 -4.28 0.56
CA VAL A 3 -8.48 -4.43 1.12
C VAL A 3 -8.42 -5.40 2.29
N VAL A 4 -8.97 -4.99 3.42
CA VAL A 4 -9.06 -5.79 4.65
C VAL A 4 -10.53 -6.05 4.93
N ASN A 5 -10.91 -7.32 5.14
CA ASN A 5 -12.28 -7.68 5.46
C ASN A 5 -12.59 -7.46 6.95
N ASN A 6 -13.85 -7.68 7.35
CA ASN A 6 -14.31 -7.48 8.74
C ASN A 6 -13.65 -8.42 9.76
N ASP A 7 -13.06 -9.52 9.31
CA ASP A 7 -12.28 -10.44 10.15
C ASP A 7 -10.81 -9.99 10.30
N GLY A 8 -10.44 -8.83 9.75
CA GLY A 8 -9.08 -8.30 9.78
C GLY A 8 -8.10 -8.98 8.81
N LYS A 9 -8.61 -9.71 7.81
CA LYS A 9 -7.78 -10.42 6.82
C LYS A 9 -7.71 -9.67 5.49
N ALA A 10 -6.52 -9.63 4.90
CA ALA A 10 -6.28 -9.11 3.56
C ALA A 10 -5.72 -10.22 2.66
N THR A 11 -6.58 -10.81 1.82
CA THR A 11 -6.23 -11.93 0.94
C THR A 11 -6.37 -11.60 -0.55
N ASP A 12 -6.95 -10.45 -0.88
CA ASP A 12 -7.20 -10.07 -2.26
C ASP A 12 -5.90 -9.59 -2.93
N PRO A 13 -5.51 -10.17 -4.09
CA PRO A 13 -4.30 -9.77 -4.79
C PRO A 13 -4.49 -8.42 -5.50
N VAL A 14 -3.40 -7.67 -5.63
CA VAL A 14 -3.35 -6.40 -6.39
C VAL A 14 -2.24 -6.45 -7.43
N VAL A 15 -2.48 -5.81 -8.57
CA VAL A 15 -1.49 -5.69 -9.65
C VAL A 15 -0.99 -4.25 -9.74
N ALA A 16 0.32 -4.07 -9.72
CA ALA A 16 0.99 -2.80 -9.98
C ALA A 16 1.57 -2.83 -11.41
N PRO A 17 0.81 -2.43 -12.45
CA PRO A 17 1.21 -2.66 -13.84
C PRO A 17 2.47 -1.88 -14.27
N ARG A 18 2.93 -0.92 -13.46
CA ARG A 18 4.16 -0.15 -13.70
C ARG A 18 5.43 -0.84 -13.19
N LEU A 19 5.31 -1.79 -12.27
CA LEU A 19 6.42 -2.64 -11.83
C LEU A 19 6.48 -3.87 -12.76
N LYS A 20 7.60 -4.06 -13.44
CA LYS A 20 7.74 -5.07 -14.50
C LYS A 20 8.58 -6.26 -14.07
N LYS A 21 9.45 -6.09 -13.08
CA LYS A 21 10.39 -7.11 -12.58
C LYS A 21 10.49 -7.04 -11.06
N LEU A 22 10.72 -8.19 -10.42
CA LEU A 22 10.87 -8.29 -8.96
C LEU A 22 12.12 -7.56 -8.45
N ASP A 23 13.16 -7.42 -9.27
CA ASP A 23 14.38 -6.72 -8.88
C ASP A 23 14.17 -5.22 -8.61
N GLU A 24 13.10 -4.61 -9.16
CA GLU A 24 12.79 -3.19 -8.96
C GLU A 24 12.39 -2.87 -7.51
N VAL A 25 11.94 -3.88 -6.76
CA VAL A 25 11.47 -3.72 -5.38
C VAL A 25 12.45 -4.27 -4.33
N LYS A 26 13.55 -4.91 -4.75
CA LYS A 26 14.56 -5.44 -3.81
C LYS A 26 15.22 -4.32 -3.01
N GLY A 27 15.40 -4.54 -1.71
CA GLY A 27 16.00 -3.57 -0.80
C GLY A 27 15.10 -2.35 -0.55
N LYS A 28 13.80 -2.45 -0.84
CA LYS A 28 12.78 -1.45 -0.51
C LYS A 28 11.92 -1.95 0.65
N ALA A 29 10.98 -1.12 1.09
CA ALA A 29 9.98 -1.51 2.08
C ALA A 29 8.57 -1.39 1.49
N LEU A 30 7.71 -2.34 1.82
CA LEU A 30 6.27 -2.25 1.60
C LEU A 30 5.62 -1.66 2.86
N MET A 31 4.80 -0.63 2.67
CA MET A 31 4.17 0.11 3.76
C MET A 31 2.64 -0.03 3.69
N ILE A 32 2.02 -0.23 4.85
CA ILE A 32 0.56 -0.20 5.04
C ILE A 32 0.27 0.99 5.94
N HIS A 33 -0.62 1.87 5.49
CA HIS A 33 -1.06 3.04 6.22
C HIS A 33 -2.33 2.77 7.04
N VAL A 34 -2.62 3.63 8.02
CA VAL A 34 -3.85 3.56 8.84
C VAL A 34 -5.07 3.97 8.01
N GLY A 35 -4.92 4.98 7.15
CA GLY A 35 -5.97 5.45 6.24
C GLY A 35 -5.98 4.74 4.89
N GLY A 36 -6.98 5.07 4.07
CA GLY A 36 -7.04 4.66 2.67
C GLY A 36 -6.13 5.49 1.76
N ASP A 37 -6.32 5.32 0.45
CA ASP A 37 -5.57 6.06 -0.58
C ASP A 37 -6.52 6.42 -1.74
N ASN A 38 -6.77 7.72 -1.96
CA ASN A 38 -7.58 8.20 -3.08
C ASN A 38 -6.75 8.47 -4.36
N MET A 39 -5.46 8.11 -4.36
CA MET A 39 -4.51 8.29 -5.45
C MET A 39 -4.28 9.77 -5.86
N SER A 40 -4.52 10.70 -4.93
CA SER A 40 -4.37 12.14 -5.14
C SER A 40 -3.74 12.80 -3.92
N ASP A 41 -2.99 13.89 -4.12
CA ASP A 41 -2.49 14.72 -3.02
C ASP A 41 -3.55 15.69 -2.46
N GLN A 42 -4.75 15.71 -3.04
CA GLN A 42 -5.88 16.51 -2.58
C GLN A 42 -7.08 15.63 -2.24
N PRO A 43 -7.80 15.92 -1.14
CA PRO A 43 -7.60 17.06 -0.23
C PRO A 43 -6.48 16.87 0.80
N LYS A 44 -5.90 15.66 0.91
CA LYS A 44 -4.82 15.35 1.85
C LYS A 44 -3.62 14.79 1.08
N PRO A 45 -2.38 15.14 1.47
CA PRO A 45 -1.18 14.61 0.82
C PRO A 45 -1.13 13.08 0.81
N LEU A 46 -0.48 12.52 -0.21
CA LEU A 46 -0.18 11.09 -0.33
C LEU A 46 -1.44 10.21 -0.17
N GLY A 47 -2.54 10.59 -0.80
CA GLY A 47 -3.78 9.81 -0.79
C GLY A 47 -4.61 9.88 0.50
N GLY A 48 -4.09 10.56 1.53
CA GLY A 48 -4.70 10.59 2.87
C GLY A 48 -4.40 9.37 3.74
N GLY A 49 -3.38 8.56 3.42
CA GLY A 49 -3.03 7.37 4.20
C GLY A 49 -2.60 7.65 5.64
N GLY A 50 -1.93 8.79 5.89
CA GLY A 50 -1.53 9.19 7.24
C GLY A 50 -0.46 8.28 7.86
N ALA A 51 -0.65 7.93 9.14
CA ALA A 51 0.32 7.15 9.92
C ALA A 51 0.61 5.76 9.31
N ARG A 52 1.78 5.22 9.62
CA ARG A 52 2.25 3.90 9.17
C ARG A 52 1.79 2.83 10.16
N TYR A 53 0.99 1.88 9.69
CA TYR A 53 0.43 0.81 10.51
C TYR A 53 1.32 -0.44 10.53
N ALA A 54 1.77 -0.88 9.35
CA ALA A 54 2.65 -2.04 9.21
C ALA A 54 3.68 -1.82 8.10
N CYS A 55 4.82 -2.49 8.21
CA CYS A 55 5.94 -2.37 7.28
C CYS A 55 6.66 -3.71 7.14
N GLY A 56 7.18 -4.00 5.95
CA GLY A 56 8.06 -5.13 5.69
C GLY A 56 9.15 -4.78 4.69
N VAL A 57 10.39 -5.21 4.95
CA VAL A 57 11.50 -5.10 3.99
C VAL A 57 11.36 -6.20 2.94
N ILE A 58 11.67 -5.86 1.68
CA ILE A 58 11.65 -6.76 0.52
C ILE A 58 13.07 -7.19 0.18
#